data_AF-A0A8G1H785-F1
#
_entry.id   AF-A0A8G1H785-F1
#
_cell.length_a   1.000
_cell.length_b   1.000
_cell.length_c   1.000
_cell.angle_alpha   90.00
_cell.angle_beta   90.00
_cell.angle_gamma   90.00
#
_symmetry.space_group_name_H-M   'P 1'
#
loop_
_entity.id
_entity.type
_entity.pdbx_description
1 polymer ?
#
loop_
_entity_poly.entity_id
_entity_poly.type
_entity_poly.pdbx_seq_one_letter_code
_entity_poly.pdbx_strand_id
1 'polypeptide(L)'
;MENKSLPPADSYRPRIFAAGIHLLALLTWIIGPLVVMWLSRSDYLKEHARHAANWQLTFGIGMYVAGFLSGIAVLFSDFRPAIWGPIIGLIMLGGTLLFTAVAVVRALQGKVWEYPVAFRIKETTSVSRTF
;
A
#
# COMPACT_ATOMS: atom_id res chain seq x y z
N MET A 1 -9.91 -23.15 5.44
CA MET A 1 -9.62 -21.70 5.31
C MET A 1 -9.61 -21.16 6.72
N GLU A 2 -8.42 -20.97 7.26
CA GLU A 2 -8.24 -20.67 8.69
C GLU A 2 -8.87 -19.34 9.04
N ASN A 3 -9.77 -19.34 10.03
CA ASN A 3 -10.28 -18.13 10.66
C ASN A 3 -9.11 -17.48 11.40
N LYS A 4 -8.31 -16.68 10.67
CA LYS A 4 -7.31 -15.76 11.22
C LYS A 4 -8.06 -14.69 12.01
N SER A 5 -8.41 -15.08 13.23
CA SER A 5 -9.24 -14.37 14.21
C SER A 5 -9.30 -12.87 13.94
N LEU A 6 -10.40 -12.44 13.33
CA LEU A 6 -10.73 -11.02 13.28
C LEU A 6 -10.70 -10.52 14.73
N PRO A 7 -10.10 -9.34 14.99
CA PRO A 7 -10.16 -8.75 16.33
C PRO A 7 -11.63 -8.71 16.76
N PRO A 8 -11.97 -9.17 17.99
CA PRO A 8 -13.37 -9.27 18.42
C PRO A 8 -14.09 -7.94 18.21
N ALA A 9 -15.40 -8.00 17.96
CA ALA A 9 -16.21 -6.90 17.43
C ALA A 9 -16.08 -5.59 18.23
N ASP A 10 -15.68 -5.68 19.50
CA ASP A 10 -15.48 -4.63 20.48
C ASP A 10 -14.00 -4.17 20.67
N SER A 11 -13.01 -4.88 20.14
CA SER A 11 -11.59 -4.55 20.35
C SER A 11 -11.10 -3.43 19.42
N TYR A 12 -11.01 -2.23 19.98
CA TYR A 12 -10.63 -1.01 19.25
C TYR A 12 -9.12 -0.94 18.90
N ARG A 13 -8.24 -1.45 19.77
CA ARG A 13 -6.78 -1.29 19.62
C ARG A 13 -6.20 -1.87 18.33
N PRO A 14 -6.49 -3.15 17.95
CA PRO A 14 -5.93 -3.71 16.71
C PRO A 14 -6.39 -2.96 15.46
N ARG A 15 -7.60 -2.40 15.49
CA ARG A 15 -8.18 -1.65 14.36
C ARG A 15 -7.52 -0.29 14.19
N ILE A 16 -7.23 0.42 15.28
CA ILE A 16 -6.43 1.66 15.21
C ILE A 16 -5.06 1.36 14.64
N PHE A 17 -4.38 0.31 15.11
CA PHE A 17 -3.07 -0.06 14.57
C PHE A 17 -3.16 -0.41 13.09
N ALA A 18 -4.17 -1.18 12.67
CA ALA A 18 -4.42 -1.48 11.27
C ALA A 18 -4.65 -0.23 10.41
N ALA A 19 -5.43 0.74 10.89
CA ALA A 19 -5.60 2.02 10.23
C ALA A 19 -4.28 2.81 10.16
N GLY A 20 -3.56 2.85 11.29
CA GLY A 20 -2.25 3.50 11.40
C GLY A 20 -1.20 2.94 10.45
N ILE A 21 -1.26 1.65 10.12
CA ILE A 21 -0.37 1.03 9.13
C ILE A 21 -0.53 1.66 7.74
N HIS A 22 -1.76 1.94 7.30
CA HIS A 22 -1.99 2.57 5.99
C HIS A 22 -1.51 4.02 5.96
N LEU A 23 -1.69 4.76 7.07
CA LEU A 23 -1.16 6.12 7.21
C LEU A 23 0.37 6.12 7.29
N LEU A 24 0.94 5.18 8.02
CA LEU A 24 2.38 4.96 8.07
C LEU A 24 2.94 4.67 6.67
N ALA A 25 2.26 3.84 5.89
CA ALA A 25 2.61 3.55 4.50
C ALA A 25 2.60 4.81 3.63
N LEU A 26 1.62 5.70 3.83
CA LEU A 26 1.53 6.95 3.10
C LEU A 26 2.71 7.89 3.42
N LEU A 27 3.15 7.95 4.68
CA LEU A 27 4.22 8.85 5.14
C LEU A 27 5.64 8.31 4.89
N THR A 28 5.81 6.99 4.97
CA THR A 28 7.12 6.33 4.93
C THR A 28 7.29 5.40 3.72
N TRP A 29 6.32 5.45 2.81
CA TRP A 29 6.24 4.59 1.63
C TRP A 29 6.24 3.10 2.02
N ILE A 30 6.97 2.25 1.31
CA ILE A 30 7.00 0.80 1.56
C ILE A 30 7.73 0.42 2.87
N ILE A 31 8.60 1.29 3.38
CA ILE A 31 9.47 0.96 4.51
C ILE A 31 8.69 0.73 5.80
N GLY A 32 7.76 1.62 6.15
CA GLY A 32 6.94 1.47 7.36
C GLY A 32 6.14 0.17 7.41
N PRO A 33 5.37 -0.18 6.37
CA PRO A 33 4.69 -1.47 6.29
C PRO A 33 5.63 -2.68 6.39
N LEU A 34 6.82 -2.64 5.78
CA LEU A 34 7.78 -3.74 5.88
C LEU A 34 8.32 -3.91 7.31
N VAL A 35 8.58 -2.81 8.02
CA VAL A 35 8.93 -2.84 9.44
C VAL A 35 7.82 -3.48 10.26
N VAL A 36 6.56 -3.14 9.99
CA VAL A 36 5.41 -3.76 10.67
C VAL A 36 5.32 -5.26 10.36
N MET A 37 5.54 -5.67 9.10
CA MET A 37 5.55 -7.08 8.73
C MET A 37 6.63 -7.87 9.48
N TRP A 38 7.80 -7.28 9.69
CA TRP A 38 8.91 -7.92 10.40
C TRP A 38 8.65 -8.01 11.92
N LEU A 39 8.18 -6.93 12.54
CA LEU A 39 8.08 -6.84 14.00
C LEU A 39 6.76 -7.35 14.58
N SER A 40 5.66 -7.27 13.82
CA SER A 40 4.34 -7.65 14.32
C SER A 40 4.23 -9.16 14.55
N ARG A 41 3.68 -9.56 15.70
CA ARG A 41 3.25 -10.95 15.95
C ARG A 41 1.80 -11.21 15.55
N SER A 42 1.04 -10.17 15.19
CA SER A 42 -0.35 -10.30 14.77
C SER A 42 -0.45 -10.50 13.27
N ASP A 43 -1.03 -11.63 12.86
CA ASP A 43 -1.29 -11.93 11.45
C ASP A 43 -2.25 -10.92 10.80
N TYR A 44 -3.23 -10.42 11.56
CA TYR A 44 -4.13 -9.36 11.11
C TYR A 44 -3.36 -8.09 10.74
N LEU A 45 -2.45 -7.62 11.61
CA LEU A 45 -1.63 -6.44 11.33
C LEU A 45 -0.64 -6.68 10.18
N LYS A 46 -0.05 -7.88 10.10
CA LYS A 46 0.82 -8.29 8.99
C LYS A 46 0.09 -8.27 7.65
N GLU A 47 -1.17 -8.70 7.63
CA GLU A 47 -1.99 -8.69 6.43
C GLU A 47 -2.30 -7.25 5.97
N HIS A 48 -2.69 -6.36 6.88
CA HIS A 48 -2.84 -4.93 6.59
C HIS A 48 -1.56 -4.30 6.06
N ALA A 49 -0.41 -4.61 6.69
CA ALA A 49 0.89 -4.12 6.25
C ALA A 49 1.28 -4.63 4.87
N ARG A 50 1.02 -5.90 4.56
CA ARG A 50 1.25 -6.47 3.23
C ARG A 50 0.42 -5.76 2.16
N HIS A 51 -0.87 -5.53 2.41
CA HIS A 51 -1.72 -4.80 1.44
C HIS A 51 -1.26 -3.35 1.25
N ALA A 52 -0.86 -2.67 2.32
CA ALA A 52 -0.31 -1.33 2.24
C ALA A 52 1.03 -1.29 1.47
N ALA A 53 1.94 -2.23 1.72
CA ALA A 53 3.21 -2.35 1.01
C ALA A 53 3.01 -2.60 -0.49
N ASN A 54 2.13 -3.55 -0.83
CA ASN A 54 1.76 -3.87 -2.20
C ASN A 54 1.21 -2.63 -2.94
N TRP A 55 0.35 -1.85 -2.28
CA TRP A 55 -0.15 -0.59 -2.83
C TRP A 55 0.96 0.42 -3.05
N GLN A 56 1.78 0.69 -2.02
CA GLN A 56 2.85 1.68 -2.11
C GLN A 56 3.88 1.32 -3.18
N LEU A 57 4.18 0.02 -3.36
CA LEU A 57 5.04 -0.45 -4.44
C LEU A 57 4.40 -0.20 -5.81
N THR A 58 3.12 -0.55 -5.97
CA THR A 58 2.38 -0.34 -7.23
C THR A 58 2.33 1.13 -7.61
N PHE A 59 1.93 1.98 -6.65
CA PHE A 59 1.88 3.42 -6.82
C PHE A 59 3.27 3.99 -7.15
N GLY A 60 4.29 3.58 -6.40
CA GLY A 60 5.66 4.01 -6.62
C GLY A 60 6.17 3.68 -8.02
N ILE A 61 5.99 2.43 -8.47
CA ILE A 61 6.35 2.02 -9.84
C ILE A 61 5.62 2.89 -10.87
N GLY A 62 4.32 3.11 -10.72
CA GLY A 62 3.55 3.97 -11.62
C GLY A 62 4.10 5.40 -11.69
N MET A 63 4.42 5.99 -10.53
CA MET A 63 5.02 7.33 -10.44
C MET A 63 6.40 7.41 -11.09
N TYR A 64 7.28 6.43 -10.84
CA TYR A 64 8.61 6.40 -11.44
C TYR A 64 8.55 6.22 -12.96
N VAL A 65 7.70 5.34 -13.47
CA VAL A 65 7.52 5.14 -14.92
C VAL A 65 6.96 6.40 -15.58
N ALA A 66 5.91 6.99 -15.00
CA ALA A 66 5.31 8.22 -15.53
C ALA A 66 6.30 9.39 -15.53
N GLY A 67 7.07 9.56 -14.45
CA GLY A 67 8.10 10.58 -14.34
C GLY A 67 9.24 10.36 -15.34
N PHE A 68 9.71 9.13 -15.48
CA PHE A 68 10.78 8.76 -16.42
C PHE A 68 10.37 9.04 -17.87
N LEU A 69 9.17 8.59 -18.29
CA LEU A 69 8.66 8.83 -19.63
C LEU A 69 8.45 10.34 -19.91
N SER A 70 7.95 11.08 -18.92
CA SER A 70 7.80 12.54 -19.02
C SER A 70 9.16 13.22 -19.18
N GLY A 71 10.17 12.78 -18.43
CA GLY A 71 11.54 13.29 -18.53
C GLY A 71 12.17 13.03 -19.91
N ILE A 72 12.02 11.81 -20.44
CA ILE A 72 12.48 11.47 -21.79
C ILE A 72 11.80 12.36 -22.85
N ALA A 73 10.48 12.54 -22.77
CA ALA A 73 9.74 13.34 -23.74
C ALA A 73 10.27 14.79 -23.80
N VAL A 74 10.52 15.39 -22.63
CA VAL A 74 11.11 16.72 -22.50
C VAL A 74 12.52 16.78 -23.07
N LEU A 75 13.35 15.77 -22.81
CA LEU A 75 14.76 15.76 -23.23
C LEU A 75 14.92 15.63 -24.75
N PHE A 76 14.04 14.87 -25.43
CA PHE A 76 14.34 14.40 -26.79
C PHE A 76 13.49 15.01 -27.91
N SER A 77 12.31 15.60 -27.68
CA SER A 77 11.51 16.00 -28.86
C SER A 77 10.36 16.99 -28.70
N ASP A 78 9.73 17.18 -27.53
CA ASP A 78 8.63 18.14 -27.40
C ASP A 78 8.36 18.48 -25.93
N PHE A 79 8.12 19.75 -25.59
CA PHE A 79 7.75 20.17 -24.23
C PHE A 79 6.26 19.95 -23.95
N ARG A 80 5.41 19.79 -24.98
CA ARG A 80 3.96 19.62 -24.81
C ARG A 80 3.55 18.44 -23.90
N PRO A 81 4.24 17.27 -23.90
CA PRO A 81 3.98 16.19 -22.95
C PRO A 81 4.25 16.57 -21.49
N ALA A 82 5.15 17.53 -21.23
CA ALA A 82 5.46 18.02 -19.89
C ALA A 82 4.23 18.67 -19.22
N ILE A 83 3.33 19.26 -20.02
CA ILE A 83 2.08 19.87 -19.53
C ILE A 83 1.16 18.83 -18.88
N TRP A 84 1.19 17.59 -19.37
CA TRP A 84 0.38 16.49 -18.83
C TRP A 84 0.98 15.88 -17.56
N GLY A 85 2.29 16.06 -17.32
CA GLY A 85 2.99 15.53 -16.15
C GLY A 85 2.34 15.92 -14.81
N PRO A 86 2.10 17.23 -14.54
CA PRO A 86 1.40 17.67 -13.34
C PRO A 86 -0.01 17.08 -13.19
N ILE A 87 -0.77 16.97 -14.29
CA ILE A 87 -2.13 16.41 -14.28
C ILE A 87 -2.10 14.94 -13.89
N ILE A 88 -1.21 14.15 -14.50
CA ILE A 88 -1.01 12.74 -14.16
C ILE A 88 -0.58 12.60 -12.69
N GLY A 89 0.37 13.44 -12.23
CA GLY A 89 0.82 13.45 -10.85
C GLY A 89 -0.31 13.72 -9.86
N LEU A 90 -1.19 14.69 -10.14
CA LEU A 90 -2.37 14.98 -9.32
C LEU A 90 -3.38 13.83 -9.30
N ILE A 91 -3.64 13.19 -10.43
CA ILE A 91 -4.55 12.03 -10.52
C ILE A 91 -3.99 10.87 -9.68
N MET A 92 -2.69 10.58 -9.81
CA MET A 92 -2.04 9.52 -9.03
C MET A 92 -2.05 9.85 -7.54
N LEU A 93 -1.72 11.08 -7.16
CA LEU A 93 -1.76 11.54 -5.77
C LEU A 93 -3.18 11.45 -5.19
N GLY A 94 -4.19 11.93 -5.91
CA GLY A 94 -5.59 11.82 -5.51
C GLY A 94 -6.02 10.36 -5.34
N GLY A 95 -5.61 9.48 -6.26
CA GLY A 95 -5.89 8.05 -6.20
C GLY A 95 -5.28 7.36 -4.97
N THR A 96 -4.01 7.64 -4.64
CA THR A 96 -3.37 7.07 -3.45
C THR A 96 -4.01 7.57 -2.16
N LEU A 97 -4.32 8.87 -2.06
CA LEU A 97 -5.03 9.42 -0.91
C LEU A 97 -6.42 8.80 -0.73
N LEU A 98 -7.18 8.68 -1.82
CA LEU A 98 -8.52 8.07 -1.82
C LEU A 98 -8.46 6.61 -1.35
N PHE A 99 -7.61 5.79 -1.97
CA PHE A 99 -7.55 4.38 -1.63
C PHE A 99 -6.98 4.14 -0.24
N THR A 100 -6.00 4.92 0.21
CA THR A 100 -5.53 4.88 1.60
C THR A 100 -6.64 5.27 2.57
N ALA A 101 -7.44 6.30 2.28
CA ALA A 101 -8.58 6.68 3.12
C ALA A 101 -9.63 5.55 3.21
N VAL A 102 -9.95 4.90 2.09
CA VAL A 102 -10.84 3.72 2.09
C VAL A 102 -10.23 2.60 2.94
N ALA A 103 -8.94 2.31 2.78
CA ALA A 103 -8.26 1.27 3.54
C ALA A 103 -8.26 1.55 5.05
N VAL A 104 -8.09 2.81 5.46
CA VAL A 104 -8.19 3.28 6.85
C VAL A 104 -9.60 3.05 7.39
N VAL A 105 -10.64 3.51 6.68
CA VAL A 105 -12.03 3.33 7.11
C VAL A 105 -12.38 1.85 7.24
N ARG A 106 -11.95 1.01 6.29
CA ARG A 106 -12.16 -0.43 6.33
C ARG A 106 -11.43 -1.09 7.51
N ALA A 107 -10.20 -0.67 7.80
CA ALA A 107 -9.45 -1.15 8.96
C ALA A 107 -10.14 -0.79 10.29
N LEU A 108 -10.68 0.44 10.41
CA LEU A 108 -11.47 0.85 11.57
C LEU A 108 -12.76 0.05 11.74
N GLN A 109 -13.33 -0.47 10.65
CA GLN A 109 -14.45 -1.43 10.66
C GLN A 109 -14.00 -2.88 10.98
N GLY A 110 -12.72 -3.12 11.24
CA GLY A 110 -12.16 -4.45 11.46
C GLY A 110 -12.04 -5.29 10.19
N LYS A 111 -12.16 -4.68 9.00
CA LYS A 111 -12.11 -5.38 7.72
C LYS A 111 -10.74 -5.22 7.07
N VAL A 112 -10.16 -6.33 6.63
CA VAL A 112 -9.05 -6.30 5.68
C VAL A 112 -9.59 -5.82 4.33
N TRP A 113 -8.91 -4.84 3.74
CA TRP A 113 -9.26 -4.32 2.41
C TRP A 113 -8.07 -4.42 1.49
N GLU A 114 -8.34 -4.94 0.29
CA GLU A 114 -7.35 -5.04 -0.77
C GLU A 114 -7.50 -3.86 -1.73
N TYR A 115 -6.38 -3.24 -2.07
CA TYR A 115 -6.33 -2.18 -3.06
C TYR A 115 -6.63 -2.78 -4.46
N PRO A 116 -7.60 -2.23 -5.23
CA PRO A 116 -8.12 -2.88 -6.43
C PRO A 116 -7.09 -3.21 -7.52
N VAL A 117 -6.08 -2.35 -7.71
CA VAL A 117 -5.08 -2.47 -8.78
C VAL A 117 -3.67 -2.74 -8.28
N ALA A 118 -3.50 -3.08 -7.00
CA ALA A 118 -2.19 -3.35 -6.43
C ALA A 118 -1.61 -4.67 -6.94
N PHE A 119 -0.30 -4.68 -7.21
CA PHE A 119 0.48 -5.90 -7.34
C PHE A 119 0.32 -6.76 -6.11
N ARG A 120 0.15 -8.06 -6.30
CA ARG A 120 -0.16 -9.01 -5.22
C ARG A 120 1.04 -9.91 -4.97
N ILE A 121 2.01 -9.39 -4.22
CA ILE A 121 3.11 -10.21 -3.74
C ILE A 121 2.59 -11.03 -2.55
N LYS A 122 2.59 -12.35 -2.71
CA LYS A 122 2.29 -13.33 -1.66
C LYS A 122 3.57 -14.09 -1.34
N GLU A 123 3.83 -14.35 -0.06
CA GLU A 123 4.85 -15.31 0.32
C GLU A 123 4.37 -16.71 -0.10
N THR A 124 5.13 -17.38 -0.97
CA THR A 124 4.94 -18.80 -1.26
C THR A 124 5.60 -19.59 -0.13
N THR A 125 4.83 -20.07 0.84
CA THR A 125 5.36 -20.96 1.87
C THR A 125 5.48 -22.38 1.35
N SER A 126 6.70 -22.83 1.07
CA SER A 126 7.17 -24.18 1.42
C SER A 126 8.71 -24.20 1.52
N VAL A 127 9.28 -23.39 2.41
CA VAL A 127 10.58 -23.75 3.00
C VAL A 127 10.30 -23.97 4.47
N SER A 128 10.13 -25.23 4.85
CA SER A 128 10.12 -25.66 6.24
C SER A 128 11.42 -25.15 6.85
N ARG A 129 11.35 -24.11 7.70
CA ARG A 129 12.48 -23.78 8.56
C ARG A 129 12.53 -24.83 9.66
N THR A 130 13.11 -25.98 9.32
CA THR A 130 13.60 -26.97 10.29
C THR A 130 14.97 -26.48 10.74
N PHE A 131 15.01 -25.81 11.89
CA PHE A 131 16.19 -25.69 12.73
C PHE A 131 15.77 -25.89 14.17
#